data_AF-A0A8S9X196-F1
#
_entry.id   AF-A0A8S9X196-F1
#
_cell.length_a   1.000
_cell.length_b   1.000
_cell.length_c   1.000
_cell.angle_alpha   90.00
_cell.angle_beta   90.00
_cell.angle_gamma   90.00
#
_symmetry.space_group_name_H-M   'P 1'
#
loop_
_entity.id
_entity.type
_entity.pdbx_description
1 polymer ?
#
loop_
_entity_poly.entity_id
_entity_poly.type
_entity_poly.pdbx_seq_one_letter_code
_entity_poly.pdbx_strand_id
1 'polypeptide(L)'
;LTPKIIIPWQVLKELDYLKENKHKFDSVHTSVGARKGIRFLLDEIIRSDGFIGGQPQHVASRESIEFVVEVPDDHLIKCCLQLKWAGYNVLLLTNDKNLIIKAVVSEVSAMRCDEFSRICRENDGGGHKSITCFESPPAGNFRGQHLMNVNDAHRVIVLLKGFLSAVLKKFLKYKFNNLWKLRTPGEEPWDLTTLLEMSFETWGEISSGQSQAQSEVILFLRRFIHKINYERLVYQDLDQLGRACHELASSLPSSFSTERITFDHSLAFLKSVEESGLPADATFIDSCVSLTVHHFQLFEKKAVQYCYGISRTHGVPFNYPKIPPDYQGSSNLDVLHSHLRIVGDIGRSLFRVSASPIDEITKSSEPAQTIHSALSMYLGEMVDHRFTLQDVVEFCNCPDLRKKFPSALQDLETISSFLQSFNAS
;
A
#
# COMPACT_ATOMS: atom_id res chain seq x y z
N LEU A 1 5.55 -10.93 -3.46
CA LEU A 1 4.50 -11.28 -4.44
C LEU A 1 5.13 -12.07 -5.57
N THR A 2 4.76 -13.34 -5.72
CA THR A 2 5.18 -14.17 -6.86
C THR A 2 4.31 -13.80 -8.06
N PRO A 3 4.87 -13.47 -9.24
CA PRO A 3 4.07 -13.14 -10.42
C PRO A 3 3.18 -14.34 -10.78
N LYS A 4 1.94 -14.08 -11.20
CA LYS A 4 1.04 -15.10 -11.73
C LYS A 4 0.86 -14.94 -13.22
N ILE A 5 0.94 -16.03 -13.97
CA ILE A 5 0.66 -16.06 -15.40
C ILE A 5 -0.83 -16.31 -15.59
N ILE A 6 -1.53 -15.37 -16.23
CA ILE A 6 -2.95 -15.51 -16.56
C ILE A 6 -3.09 -15.76 -18.05
N ILE A 7 -3.73 -16.87 -18.41
CA ILE A 7 -4.05 -17.22 -19.80
C ILE A 7 -5.46 -16.71 -20.13
N PRO A 8 -5.63 -15.73 -21.05
CA PRO A 8 -6.93 -15.24 -21.45
C PRO A 8 -7.80 -16.34 -22.08
N TRP A 9 -9.11 -16.27 -21.88
CA TRP A 9 -10.04 -17.28 -22.42
C TRP A 9 -9.98 -17.37 -23.95
N GLN A 10 -9.75 -16.24 -24.62
CA GLN A 10 -9.60 -16.18 -26.07
C GLN A 10 -8.41 -17.00 -26.58
N VAL A 11 -7.29 -17.04 -25.83
CA VAL A 11 -6.11 -17.86 -26.18
C VAL A 11 -6.43 -19.35 -26.11
N LEU A 12 -7.21 -19.77 -25.10
CA LEU A 12 -7.64 -21.18 -24.99
C LEU A 12 -8.49 -21.60 -26.19
N LYS A 13 -9.44 -20.73 -26.61
CA LYS A 13 -10.26 -20.98 -27.82
C LYS A 13 -9.41 -21.12 -29.08
N GLU A 14 -8.40 -20.27 -29.25
CA GLU A 14 -7.51 -20.30 -30.41
C GLU A 14 -6.62 -21.53 -30.41
N LEU A 15 -6.08 -21.93 -29.26
CA LEU A 15 -5.32 -23.17 -29.13
C LEU A 15 -6.16 -24.40 -29.50
N ASP A 16 -7.42 -24.43 -29.09
CA ASP A 16 -8.36 -25.48 -29.47
C ASP A 16 -8.63 -25.49 -30.98
N TYR A 17 -8.80 -24.33 -31.59
CA TYR A 17 -8.96 -24.24 -33.05
C TYR A 17 -7.70 -24.74 -33.80
N LEU A 18 -6.51 -24.40 -33.30
CA LEU A 18 -5.23 -24.77 -33.93
C LEU A 18 -4.86 -26.26 -33.76
N LYS A 19 -5.33 -26.93 -32.69
CA LYS A 19 -5.05 -28.36 -32.48
C LYS A 19 -5.82 -29.26 -33.47
N GLU A 20 -7.01 -28.82 -33.89
CA GLU A 20 -7.97 -29.57 -34.71
C GLU A 20 -7.78 -29.33 -36.21
N ASN A 21 -7.36 -28.12 -36.61
CA ASN A 21 -7.23 -27.79 -38.03
C ASN A 21 -5.97 -28.41 -38.67
N LYS A 22 -6.17 -29.51 -39.39
CA LYS A 22 -5.21 -30.08 -40.36
C LYS A 22 -5.32 -29.49 -41.77
N HIS A 23 -6.28 -28.59 -42.00
CA HIS A 23 -6.64 -28.15 -43.34
C HIS A 23 -6.54 -26.63 -43.48
N LYS A 24 -5.74 -26.24 -44.48
CA LYS A 24 -5.55 -24.91 -45.09
C LYS A 24 -4.47 -24.04 -44.42
N PHE A 25 -3.33 -24.01 -45.09
CA PHE A 25 -2.24 -23.02 -45.03
C PHE A 25 -1.43 -22.85 -43.74
N ASP A 26 -1.89 -23.35 -42.58
CA ASP A 26 -1.07 -23.36 -41.36
C ASP A 26 -0.25 -24.65 -41.22
N SER A 27 1.05 -24.46 -41.03
CA SER A 27 2.04 -25.53 -41.01
C SER A 27 1.74 -26.60 -39.95
N VAL A 28 2.07 -27.86 -40.23
CA VAL A 28 2.03 -28.98 -39.25
C VAL A 28 2.70 -28.57 -37.92
N HIS A 29 3.70 -27.68 -37.97
CA HIS A 29 4.38 -27.14 -36.80
C HIS A 29 3.46 -26.35 -35.87
N THR A 30 2.51 -25.55 -36.38
CA THR A 30 1.57 -24.75 -35.58
C THR A 30 0.62 -25.65 -34.80
N SER A 31 0.05 -26.66 -35.44
CA SER A 31 -0.85 -27.62 -34.79
C SER A 31 -0.15 -28.48 -33.74
N VAL A 32 1.11 -28.89 -34.02
CA VAL A 32 1.95 -29.57 -33.03
C VAL A 32 2.28 -28.65 -31.85
N GLY A 33 2.58 -27.38 -32.12
CA GLY A 33 2.81 -26.35 -31.09
C GLY A 33 1.60 -26.15 -30.19
N ALA A 34 0.39 -26.03 -30.77
CA ALA A 34 -0.85 -25.89 -30.03
C ALA A 34 -1.11 -27.09 -29.10
N ARG A 35 -0.93 -28.32 -29.59
CA ARG A 35 -1.07 -29.54 -28.76
C ARG A 35 -0.07 -29.56 -27.60
N LYS A 36 1.19 -29.15 -27.85
CA LYS A 36 2.21 -29.05 -26.80
C LYS A 36 1.87 -27.98 -25.76
N GLY A 37 1.41 -26.82 -26.21
CA GLY A 37 0.97 -25.72 -25.33
C GLY A 37 -0.18 -26.14 -24.43
N ILE A 38 -1.22 -26.77 -24.98
CA ILE A 38 -2.36 -27.29 -24.20
C ILE A 38 -1.89 -28.30 -23.15
N ARG A 39 -1.00 -29.23 -23.54
CA ARG A 39 -0.47 -30.23 -22.61
C ARG A 39 0.30 -29.59 -21.46
N PHE A 40 1.17 -28.63 -21.76
CA PHE A 40 1.91 -27.87 -20.74
C PHE A 40 0.97 -27.15 -19.78
N LEU A 41 -0.04 -26.43 -20.31
CA LEU A 41 -1.03 -25.74 -19.46
C LEU A 41 -1.82 -26.71 -18.57
N LEU A 42 -2.19 -27.87 -19.10
CA LEU A 42 -2.87 -28.91 -18.32
C LEU A 42 -2.01 -29.39 -17.15
N ASP A 43 -0.75 -29.73 -17.42
CA ASP A 43 0.19 -30.24 -16.42
C ASP A 43 0.43 -29.19 -15.31
N GLU A 44 0.62 -27.92 -15.68
CA GLU A 44 0.87 -26.83 -14.73
C GLU A 44 -0.36 -26.43 -13.91
N ILE A 45 -1.55 -26.36 -14.52
CA ILE A 45 -2.78 -26.03 -13.79
C ILE A 45 -3.15 -27.14 -12.79
N ILE A 46 -2.94 -28.42 -13.15
CA ILE A 46 -3.18 -29.56 -12.26
C ILE A 46 -2.20 -29.56 -11.07
N ARG A 47 -0.94 -29.15 -11.30
CA ARG A 47 0.10 -29.08 -10.26
C ARG A 47 -0.27 -28.17 -9.07
N SER A 48 -1.28 -27.31 -9.21
CA SER A 48 -1.95 -26.55 -8.14
C SER A 48 -1.02 -25.67 -7.29
N ASP A 49 0.12 -25.25 -7.84
CA ASP A 49 1.03 -24.32 -7.16
C ASP A 49 0.57 -22.85 -7.25
N GLY A 50 -0.51 -22.60 -8.01
CA GLY A 50 -1.15 -21.29 -8.15
C GLY A 50 -0.37 -20.28 -9.00
N PHE A 51 0.69 -20.71 -9.71
CA PHE A 51 1.53 -19.85 -10.54
C PHE A 51 0.90 -19.54 -11.90
N ILE A 52 0.26 -20.53 -12.53
CA ILE A 52 -0.48 -20.37 -13.79
C ILE A 52 -1.99 -20.49 -13.53
N GLY A 53 -2.76 -19.54 -14.03
CA GLY A 53 -4.22 -19.53 -13.99
C GLY A 53 -4.83 -19.20 -15.35
N GLY A 54 -6.11 -19.53 -15.52
CA GLY A 54 -6.90 -19.15 -16.71
C GLY A 54 -7.95 -18.11 -16.37
N GLN A 55 -8.23 -17.20 -17.30
CA GLN A 55 -9.39 -16.31 -17.21
C GLN A 55 -10.67 -17.14 -17.39
N PRO A 56 -11.60 -17.14 -16.41
CA PRO A 56 -12.85 -17.88 -16.56
C PRO A 56 -13.73 -17.31 -17.69
N GLN A 57 -14.46 -18.18 -18.40
CA GLN A 57 -15.34 -17.77 -19.50
C GLN A 57 -16.34 -16.68 -19.10
N HIS A 58 -16.95 -16.80 -17.92
CA HIS A 58 -17.93 -15.82 -17.43
C HIS A 58 -17.31 -14.45 -17.15
N VAL A 59 -16.01 -14.38 -16.84
CA VAL A 59 -15.27 -13.12 -16.70
C VAL A 59 -14.97 -12.54 -18.09
N ALA A 60 -14.55 -13.39 -19.04
CA ALA A 60 -14.27 -12.97 -20.41
C ALA A 60 -15.52 -12.41 -21.14
N SER A 61 -16.69 -12.98 -20.86
CA SER A 61 -17.96 -12.58 -21.49
C SER A 61 -18.60 -11.34 -20.88
N ARG A 62 -18.19 -10.90 -19.67
CA ARG A 62 -18.73 -9.68 -19.05
C ARG A 62 -18.47 -8.48 -19.96
N GLU A 63 -19.50 -7.72 -20.26
CA GLU A 63 -19.35 -6.46 -20.99
C GLU A 63 -18.47 -5.50 -20.20
N SER A 64 -17.72 -4.67 -20.92
CA SER A 64 -16.84 -3.67 -20.37
C SER A 64 -17.37 -2.31 -20.79
N ILE A 65 -17.78 -1.49 -19.83
CA ILE A 65 -18.40 -0.18 -20.08
C ILE A 65 -17.40 0.75 -20.82
N GLU A 66 -16.10 0.59 -20.56
CA GLU A 66 -15.05 1.48 -21.07
C GLU A 66 -14.28 0.90 -22.27
N PHE A 67 -14.56 -0.34 -22.69
CA PHE A 67 -13.78 -0.98 -23.74
C PHE A 67 -14.63 -1.93 -24.59
N VAL A 68 -14.76 -1.62 -25.87
CA VAL A 68 -15.49 -2.42 -26.86
C VAL A 68 -14.51 -3.33 -27.57
N VAL A 69 -14.88 -4.61 -27.70
CA VAL A 69 -14.10 -5.60 -28.47
C VAL A 69 -14.59 -5.56 -29.91
N GLU A 70 -13.72 -5.17 -30.84
CA GLU A 70 -14.05 -5.14 -32.27
C GLU A 70 -13.44 -6.33 -33.00
N VAL A 71 -12.24 -6.74 -32.60
CA VAL A 71 -11.52 -7.89 -33.17
C VAL A 71 -11.12 -8.90 -32.09
N PRO A 72 -10.86 -10.18 -32.46
CA PRO A 72 -10.48 -11.22 -31.49
C PRO A 72 -9.32 -10.81 -30.56
N ASP A 73 -8.30 -10.13 -31.10
CA ASP A 73 -7.14 -9.65 -30.33
C ASP A 73 -7.51 -8.67 -29.20
N ASP A 74 -8.60 -7.92 -29.35
CA ASP A 74 -9.03 -6.95 -28.34
C ASP A 74 -9.48 -7.65 -27.04
N HIS A 75 -9.84 -8.94 -27.10
CA HIS A 75 -10.09 -9.74 -25.90
C HIS A 75 -8.86 -9.86 -25.00
N LEU A 76 -7.64 -9.81 -25.56
CA LEU A 76 -6.40 -9.82 -24.79
C LEU A 76 -6.24 -8.51 -24.00
N ILE A 77 -6.53 -7.38 -24.64
CA ILE A 77 -6.50 -6.06 -23.99
C ILE A 77 -7.59 -5.96 -22.92
N LYS A 78 -8.82 -6.40 -23.24
CA LYS A 78 -9.93 -6.47 -22.29
C LYS A 78 -9.57 -7.31 -21.06
N CYS A 79 -8.93 -8.46 -21.24
CA CYS A 79 -8.46 -9.30 -20.14
C CYS A 79 -7.47 -8.52 -19.24
N CYS A 80 -6.53 -7.81 -19.85
CA CYS A 80 -5.56 -7.00 -19.10
C CYS A 80 -6.23 -5.87 -18.31
N LEU A 81 -7.19 -5.18 -18.92
CA LEU A 81 -7.95 -4.12 -18.25
C LEU A 81 -8.79 -4.65 -17.09
N GLN A 82 -9.45 -5.79 -17.25
CA GLN A 82 -10.20 -6.44 -16.16
C GLN A 82 -9.31 -6.77 -14.95
N LEU A 83 -8.08 -7.24 -15.19
CA LEU A 83 -7.11 -7.48 -14.12
C LEU A 83 -6.63 -6.17 -13.49
N LYS A 84 -6.38 -5.11 -14.28
CA LYS A 84 -6.04 -3.78 -13.73
C LYS A 84 -7.17 -3.22 -12.87
N TRP A 85 -8.43 -3.32 -13.31
CA TRP A 85 -9.60 -2.88 -12.55
C TRP A 85 -9.81 -3.68 -11.27
N ALA A 86 -9.33 -4.93 -11.24
CA ALA A 86 -9.28 -5.74 -10.03
C ALA A 86 -8.06 -5.46 -9.13
N GLY A 87 -7.26 -4.43 -9.44
CA GLY A 87 -6.13 -3.97 -8.62
C GLY A 87 -4.79 -4.66 -8.89
N TYR A 88 -4.68 -5.45 -9.96
CA TYR A 88 -3.42 -6.13 -10.32
C TYR A 88 -2.51 -5.27 -11.19
N ASN A 89 -1.20 -5.41 -11.00
CA ASN A 89 -0.20 -4.94 -11.96
C ASN A 89 -0.09 -5.94 -13.11
N VAL A 90 -0.34 -5.49 -14.33
CA VAL A 90 -0.46 -6.37 -15.50
C VAL A 90 0.61 -6.04 -16.54
N LEU A 91 1.34 -7.07 -16.97
CA LEU A 91 2.25 -7.03 -18.11
C LEU A 91 1.75 -8.00 -19.18
N LEU A 92 1.44 -7.48 -20.37
CA LEU A 92 1.10 -8.30 -21.53
C LEU A 92 2.39 -8.79 -22.21
N LEU A 93 2.59 -10.11 -22.28
CA LEU A 93 3.67 -10.70 -23.04
C LEU A 93 3.18 -11.05 -24.46
N THR A 94 3.69 -10.34 -25.46
CA THR A 94 3.35 -10.61 -26.87
C THR A 94 4.46 -10.18 -27.81
N ASN A 95 4.68 -10.95 -28.88
CA ASN A 95 5.59 -10.59 -29.96
C ASN A 95 4.89 -9.82 -31.10
N ASP A 96 3.56 -9.70 -31.04
CA ASP A 96 2.79 -8.97 -32.03
C ASP A 96 2.91 -7.45 -31.82
N LYS A 97 3.40 -6.75 -32.85
CA LYS A 97 3.64 -5.30 -32.79
C LYS A 97 2.36 -4.49 -32.69
N ASN A 98 1.29 -4.92 -33.37
CA ASN A 98 0.01 -4.22 -33.34
C ASN A 98 -0.61 -4.37 -31.94
N LEU A 99 -0.56 -5.57 -31.36
CA LEU A 99 -1.08 -5.80 -30.02
C LEU A 99 -0.28 -5.04 -28.94
N ILE A 100 1.05 -4.89 -29.09
CA ILE A 100 1.85 -4.01 -28.22
C ILE A 100 1.34 -2.56 -28.31
N ILE A 101 1.14 -2.05 -29.53
CA ILE A 101 0.64 -0.68 -29.73
C ILE A 101 -0.75 -0.51 -29.10
N LYS A 102 -1.66 -1.45 -29.33
CA LYS A 102 -3.00 -1.45 -28.71
C LYS A 102 -2.93 -1.46 -27.20
N ALA A 103 -2.06 -2.30 -26.63
CA ALA A 103 -1.86 -2.36 -25.18
C ALA A 103 -1.38 -1.02 -24.62
N VAL A 104 -0.36 -0.41 -25.23
CA VAL A 104 0.17 0.89 -24.80
C VAL A 104 -0.89 2.00 -24.89
N VAL A 105 -1.68 2.03 -25.98
CA VAL A 105 -2.77 3.01 -26.14
C VAL A 105 -3.89 2.79 -25.13
N SER A 106 -4.15 1.54 -24.72
CA SER A 106 -5.09 1.18 -23.66
C SER A 106 -4.45 1.18 -22.25
N GLU A 107 -3.29 1.81 -22.09
CA GLU A 107 -2.56 1.94 -20.81
C GLU A 107 -2.17 0.61 -20.14
N VAL A 108 -2.04 -0.46 -20.93
CA VAL A 108 -1.54 -1.76 -20.50
C VAL A 108 -0.05 -1.86 -20.86
N SER A 109 0.78 -2.20 -19.87
CA SER A 109 2.21 -2.45 -20.13
C SER A 109 2.35 -3.70 -20.99
N ALA A 110 3.20 -3.66 -22.03
CA ALA A 110 3.43 -4.79 -22.90
C ALA A 110 4.92 -4.98 -23.20
N MET A 111 5.35 -6.23 -23.38
CA MET A 111 6.73 -6.59 -23.68
C MET A 111 6.80 -7.83 -24.56
N ARG A 112 7.87 -7.94 -25.36
CA ARG A 112 8.12 -9.10 -26.19
C ARG A 112 8.63 -10.30 -25.37
N CYS A 113 8.32 -11.50 -25.82
CA CYS A 113 8.71 -12.73 -25.11
C CYS A 113 10.22 -12.99 -25.17
N ASP A 114 10.90 -12.59 -26.25
CA ASP A 114 12.34 -12.71 -26.40
C ASP A 114 13.09 -11.78 -25.45
N GLU A 115 12.62 -10.54 -25.33
CA GLU A 115 13.06 -9.56 -24.36
C GLU A 115 12.80 -10.05 -22.94
N PHE A 116 11.58 -10.52 -22.64
CA PHE A 116 11.25 -11.10 -21.35
C PHE A 116 12.19 -12.27 -21.00
N SER A 117 12.37 -13.21 -21.93
CA SER A 117 13.21 -14.38 -21.73
C SER A 117 14.69 -14.04 -21.61
N ARG A 118 15.17 -13.04 -22.37
CA ARG A 118 16.55 -12.55 -22.25
C ARG A 118 16.77 -12.08 -20.84
N ILE A 119 15.89 -11.23 -20.33
CA ILE A 119 16.13 -10.71 -19.01
C ILE A 119 15.81 -11.72 -17.89
N CYS A 120 14.97 -12.74 -18.11
CA CYS A 120 14.90 -13.93 -17.23
C CYS A 120 16.23 -14.71 -17.20
N ARG A 121 16.83 -14.99 -18.36
CA ARG A 121 18.09 -15.76 -18.45
C ARG A 121 19.29 -15.01 -17.88
N GLU A 122 19.31 -13.69 -18.02
CA GLU A 122 20.30 -12.83 -17.38
C GLU A 122 20.18 -12.85 -15.84
N ASN A 123 19.05 -13.32 -15.27
CA ASN A 123 18.90 -13.54 -13.83
C ASN A 123 19.41 -14.90 -13.32
N ASP A 124 19.40 -15.95 -14.15
CA ASP A 124 19.73 -17.32 -13.73
C ASP A 124 21.25 -17.59 -13.64
N GLY A 125 22.08 -16.74 -14.27
CA GLY A 125 23.53 -16.81 -14.23
C GLY A 125 24.14 -15.85 -13.21
N GLY A 126 23.85 -16.03 -11.91
CA GLY A 126 24.55 -15.31 -10.85
C GLY A 126 24.48 -13.78 -10.97
N GLY A 127 23.29 -13.22 -10.84
CA GLY A 127 23.09 -11.77 -10.80
C GLY A 127 21.71 -11.40 -11.27
N HIS A 128 20.78 -11.23 -10.33
CA HIS A 128 19.41 -10.85 -10.65
C HIS A 128 19.35 -9.46 -11.33
N LYS A 129 19.37 -9.39 -12.66
CA LYS A 129 18.82 -8.26 -13.42
C LYS A 129 17.48 -8.67 -14.01
N SER A 130 16.39 -8.29 -13.33
CA SER A 130 15.00 -8.59 -13.69
C SER A 130 14.47 -7.68 -14.79
N ILE A 131 13.52 -8.25 -15.53
CA ILE A 131 12.78 -7.60 -16.61
C ILE A 131 12.06 -6.39 -16.07
N THR A 132 12.33 -5.23 -16.67
CA THR A 132 11.90 -3.93 -16.17
C THR A 132 10.40 -3.74 -16.36
N CYS A 133 9.60 -4.15 -15.37
CA CYS A 133 8.48 -3.34 -14.93
C CYS A 133 8.86 -2.74 -13.58
N PHE A 134 9.03 -1.42 -13.55
CA PHE A 134 9.31 -0.63 -12.35
C PHE A 134 10.67 -0.91 -11.68
N GLU A 135 11.72 -0.24 -12.17
CA GLU A 135 13.03 0.00 -11.51
C GLU A 135 13.47 -1.17 -10.58
N SER A 136 14.29 -2.13 -11.00
CA SER A 136 14.58 -3.33 -10.18
C SER A 136 14.73 -3.06 -8.67
N PRO A 137 14.05 -3.82 -7.77
CA PRO A 137 14.30 -3.68 -6.34
C PRO A 137 15.81 -3.82 -6.08
N PRO A 138 16.35 -3.07 -5.12
CA PRO A 138 17.79 -2.97 -4.89
C PRO A 138 18.47 -4.33 -4.82
N ALA A 139 19.61 -4.47 -5.48
CA ALA A 139 20.38 -5.71 -5.43
C ALA A 139 20.91 -5.93 -4.00
N GLY A 140 20.51 -7.03 -3.37
CA GLY A 140 20.98 -7.40 -2.03
C GLY A 140 20.33 -8.68 -1.51
N ASN A 141 21.03 -9.40 -0.64
CA ASN A 141 20.52 -10.60 0.04
C ASN A 141 19.71 -10.19 1.29
N PHE A 142 18.60 -9.47 1.09
CA PHE A 142 17.73 -9.05 2.18
C PHE A 142 16.79 -10.18 2.61
N ARG A 143 16.46 -10.27 3.90
CA ARG A 143 15.54 -11.26 4.45
C ARG A 143 14.60 -10.65 5.48
N GLY A 144 13.44 -11.27 5.68
CA GLY A 144 12.46 -10.88 6.69
C GLY A 144 11.99 -9.42 6.53
N GLN A 145 11.84 -8.73 7.65
CA GLN A 145 11.38 -7.34 7.71
C GLN A 145 12.19 -6.38 6.83
N HIS A 146 13.49 -6.62 6.71
CA HIS A 146 14.36 -5.75 5.92
C HIS A 146 14.07 -5.85 4.41
N LEU A 147 13.77 -7.05 3.91
CA LEU A 147 13.33 -7.24 2.52
C LEU A 147 11.98 -6.54 2.28
N MET A 148 11.07 -6.57 3.26
CA MET A 148 9.80 -5.85 3.16
C MET A 148 10.04 -4.35 3.07
N ASN A 149 10.88 -3.80 3.95
CA ASN A 149 11.22 -2.38 3.94
C ASN A 149 11.81 -1.93 2.59
N VAL A 150 12.72 -2.73 2.03
CA VAL A 150 13.35 -2.45 0.74
C VAL A 150 12.32 -2.46 -0.40
N ASN A 151 11.42 -3.44 -0.42
CA ASN A 151 10.34 -3.52 -1.41
C ASN A 151 9.34 -2.36 -1.28
N ASP A 152 9.05 -1.94 -0.05
CA ASP A 152 8.13 -0.84 0.23
C ASP A 152 8.75 0.50 -0.17
N ALA A 153 10.03 0.75 0.17
CA ALA A 153 10.78 1.91 -0.35
C ALA A 153 10.70 1.96 -1.87
N HIS A 154 11.01 0.84 -2.50
CA HIS A 154 11.00 0.71 -3.94
C HIS A 154 9.63 1.05 -4.54
N ARG A 155 8.56 0.50 -3.96
CA ARG A 155 7.18 0.79 -4.38
C ARG A 155 6.84 2.28 -4.24
N VAL A 156 7.24 2.94 -3.14
CA VAL A 156 7.00 4.38 -2.96
C VAL A 156 7.75 5.21 -4.01
N ILE A 157 9.01 4.85 -4.31
CA ILE A 157 9.83 5.52 -5.33
C ILE A 157 9.15 5.49 -6.70
N VAL A 158 8.63 4.32 -7.07
CA VAL A 158 7.90 4.12 -8.33
C VAL A 158 6.61 4.95 -8.37
N LEU A 159 5.84 4.94 -7.28
CA LEU A 159 4.62 5.73 -7.17
C LEU A 159 4.93 7.22 -7.30
N LEU A 160 5.97 7.70 -6.60
CA LEU A 160 6.41 9.10 -6.64
C LEU A 160 6.81 9.50 -8.06
N LYS A 161 7.58 8.66 -8.77
CA LYS A 161 7.95 8.90 -10.17
C LYS A 161 6.72 9.05 -11.07
N GLY A 162 5.76 8.14 -10.96
CA GLY A 162 4.51 8.19 -11.73
C GLY A 162 3.71 9.45 -11.44
N PHE A 163 3.56 9.78 -10.16
CA PHE A 163 2.86 10.97 -9.69
C PHE A 163 3.50 12.27 -10.19
N LEU A 164 4.81 12.45 -9.98
CA LEU A 164 5.51 13.66 -10.43
C LEU A 164 5.45 13.82 -11.95
N SER A 165 5.60 12.71 -12.70
CA SER A 165 5.48 12.72 -14.15
C SER A 165 4.10 13.21 -14.60
N ALA A 166 3.03 12.70 -13.98
CA ALA A 166 1.65 13.10 -14.31
C ALA A 166 1.41 14.59 -14.01
N VAL A 167 1.78 15.04 -12.80
CA VAL A 167 1.59 16.43 -12.35
C VAL A 167 2.38 17.40 -13.23
N LEU A 168 3.67 17.14 -13.45
CA LEU A 168 4.53 18.02 -14.25
C LEU A 168 4.05 18.08 -15.70
N LYS A 169 3.68 16.94 -16.31
CA LYS A 169 3.12 16.93 -17.69
C LYS A 169 1.88 17.79 -17.79
N LYS A 170 0.94 17.63 -16.84
CA LYS A 170 -0.31 18.38 -16.83
C LYS A 170 -0.05 19.87 -16.67
N PHE A 171 0.81 20.26 -15.73
CA PHE A 171 1.20 21.65 -15.51
C PHE A 171 1.89 22.26 -16.74
N LEU A 172 2.90 21.58 -17.29
CA LEU A 172 3.68 22.09 -18.43
C LEU A 172 2.82 22.22 -19.69
N LYS A 173 1.93 21.25 -19.97
CA LYS A 173 0.96 21.34 -21.07
C LYS A 173 0.01 22.52 -20.88
N TYR A 174 -0.48 22.74 -19.65
CA TYR A 174 -1.34 23.88 -19.34
C TYR A 174 -0.61 25.21 -19.55
N LYS A 175 0.63 25.35 -19.04
CA LYS A 175 1.39 26.60 -19.06
C LYS A 175 1.97 26.94 -20.43
N PHE A 176 2.48 25.96 -21.17
CA PHE A 176 3.25 26.17 -22.40
C PHE A 176 2.56 25.65 -23.67
N ASN A 177 1.36 25.08 -23.54
CA ASN A 177 0.61 24.46 -24.65
C ASN A 177 1.54 23.50 -25.43
N ASN A 178 1.44 23.41 -26.76
CA ASN A 178 2.26 22.52 -27.60
C ASN A 178 3.78 22.72 -27.52
N LEU A 179 4.27 23.81 -26.91
CA LEU A 179 5.70 24.09 -26.78
C LEU A 179 6.34 23.47 -25.54
N TRP A 180 5.55 22.83 -24.67
CA TRP A 180 6.04 22.27 -23.40
C TRP A 180 7.21 21.29 -23.56
N LYS A 181 7.24 20.51 -24.65
CA LYS A 181 8.34 19.58 -24.96
C LYS A 181 9.69 20.26 -25.20
N LEU A 182 9.70 21.54 -25.58
CA LEU A 182 10.93 22.33 -25.75
C LEU A 182 11.48 22.87 -24.42
N ARG A 183 10.70 22.75 -23.34
CA ARG A 183 11.04 23.24 -22.00
C ARG A 183 11.43 22.11 -21.04
N THR A 184 11.40 20.86 -21.50
CA THR A 184 11.74 19.70 -20.68
C THR A 184 13.17 19.23 -20.95
N PRO A 185 13.90 18.81 -19.91
CA PRO A 185 15.22 18.21 -20.06
C PRO A 185 15.07 16.80 -20.69
N GLY A 186 15.32 16.72 -22.00
CA GLY A 186 15.32 15.45 -22.74
C GLY A 186 13.94 14.88 -23.08
N GLU A 187 13.96 13.72 -23.75
CA GLU A 187 12.77 12.96 -24.13
C GLU A 187 12.28 12.07 -23.00
N GLU A 188 10.98 11.81 -22.98
CA GLU A 188 10.34 10.92 -22.02
C GLU A 188 10.72 9.45 -22.25
N PRO A 189 10.70 8.60 -21.19
CA PRO A 189 10.32 8.89 -19.81
C PRO A 189 11.45 9.47 -18.96
N TRP A 190 11.15 10.49 -18.14
CA TRP A 190 12.14 11.07 -17.20
C TRP A 190 12.41 10.15 -16.01
N ASP A 191 13.66 10.13 -15.55
CA ASP A 191 14.02 9.51 -14.28
C ASP A 191 13.58 10.36 -13.07
N LEU A 192 13.58 9.75 -11.88
CA LEU A 192 13.11 10.42 -10.67
C LEU A 192 13.98 11.61 -10.27
N THR A 193 15.28 11.57 -10.53
CA THR A 193 16.19 12.69 -10.25
C THR A 193 15.81 13.92 -11.05
N THR A 194 15.60 13.74 -12.35
CA THR A 194 15.14 14.78 -13.29
C THR A 194 13.77 15.31 -12.89
N LEU A 195 12.83 14.42 -12.53
CA LEU A 195 11.50 14.82 -12.06
C LEU A 195 11.58 15.68 -10.79
N LEU A 196 12.40 15.30 -9.80
CA LEU A 196 12.55 16.06 -8.57
C LEU A 196 13.26 17.42 -8.80
N GLU A 197 14.15 17.51 -9.79
CA GLU A 197 14.75 18.78 -10.21
C GLU A 197 13.72 19.71 -10.84
N MET A 198 12.94 19.20 -11.80
CA MET A 198 11.84 19.94 -12.40
C MET A 198 10.81 20.36 -11.36
N SER A 199 10.46 19.47 -10.43
CA SER A 199 9.57 19.79 -9.31
C SER A 199 10.16 20.93 -8.47
N PHE A 200 11.42 20.87 -8.08
CA PHE A 200 12.03 21.94 -7.28
C PHE A 200 11.90 23.32 -7.93
N GLU A 201 12.05 23.41 -9.25
CA GLU A 201 11.93 24.67 -9.99
C GLU A 201 10.49 25.14 -10.19
N THR A 202 9.55 24.21 -10.41
CA THR A 202 8.19 24.55 -10.86
C THR A 202 7.11 24.42 -9.79
N TRP A 203 7.40 23.74 -8.67
CA TRP A 203 6.36 23.38 -7.70
C TRP A 203 5.70 24.59 -7.06
N GLY A 204 6.44 25.65 -6.78
CA GLY A 204 5.86 26.86 -6.20
C GLY A 204 4.85 27.57 -7.11
N GLU A 205 4.96 27.38 -8.43
CA GLU A 205 3.93 27.84 -9.36
C GLU A 205 2.74 26.87 -9.42
N ILE A 206 3.01 25.57 -9.34
CA ILE A 206 1.98 24.52 -9.32
C ILE A 206 1.08 24.65 -8.07
N SER A 207 1.68 24.89 -6.90
CA SER A 207 1.00 24.97 -5.60
C SER A 207 0.33 26.33 -5.34
N SER A 208 0.33 27.25 -6.32
CA SER A 208 -0.22 28.62 -6.18
C SER A 208 0.48 29.46 -5.10
N GLY A 209 1.78 29.25 -4.90
CA GLY A 209 2.64 30.04 -4.01
C GLY A 209 3.82 29.23 -3.46
N GLN A 210 5.05 29.76 -3.58
CA GLN A 210 6.24 29.19 -2.94
C GLN A 210 6.08 29.25 -1.41
N SER A 211 5.79 28.12 -0.78
CA SER A 211 6.00 27.96 0.67
C SER A 211 7.39 27.37 0.88
N GLN A 212 8.18 27.97 1.78
CA GLN A 212 9.48 27.44 2.20
C GLN A 212 9.39 25.97 2.63
N ALA A 213 8.25 25.55 3.20
CA ALA A 213 8.00 24.17 3.59
C ALA A 213 8.00 23.19 2.39
N GLN A 214 7.40 23.55 1.26
CA GLN A 214 7.31 22.67 0.09
C GLN A 214 8.69 22.42 -0.54
N SER A 215 9.52 23.47 -0.61
CA SER A 215 10.89 23.37 -1.09
C SER A 215 11.73 22.45 -0.20
N GLU A 216 11.55 22.53 1.13
CA GLU A 216 12.21 21.60 2.07
C GLU A 216 11.77 20.15 1.88
N VAL A 217 10.49 19.89 1.60
CA VAL A 217 9.98 18.54 1.29
C VAL A 217 10.64 17.99 0.03
N ILE A 218 10.69 18.77 -1.06
CA ILE A 218 11.33 18.33 -2.31
C ILE A 218 12.83 18.08 -2.09
N LEU A 219 13.52 18.95 -1.32
CA LEU A 219 14.93 18.76 -0.98
C LEU A 219 15.16 17.54 -0.09
N PHE A 220 14.24 17.25 0.84
CA PHE A 220 14.26 16.00 1.60
C PHE A 220 14.15 14.80 0.67
N LEU A 221 13.17 14.76 -0.24
CA LEU A 221 12.98 13.67 -1.20
C LEU A 221 14.23 13.49 -2.07
N ARG A 222 14.81 14.57 -2.59
CA ARG A 222 16.08 14.52 -3.36
C ARG A 222 17.22 13.91 -2.55
N ARG A 223 17.41 14.38 -1.31
CA ARG A 223 18.46 13.86 -0.41
C ARG A 223 18.24 12.38 -0.10
N PHE A 224 17.00 11.99 0.14
CA PHE A 224 16.61 10.61 0.42
C PHE A 224 16.94 9.71 -0.77
N ILE A 225 16.46 10.05 -1.98
CA ILE A 225 16.70 9.26 -3.19
C ILE A 225 18.19 9.15 -3.52
N HIS A 226 18.96 10.22 -3.32
CA HIS A 226 20.40 10.19 -3.62
C HIS A 226 21.22 9.41 -2.59
N LYS A 227 20.79 9.38 -1.33
CA LYS A 227 21.55 8.80 -0.21
C LYS A 227 20.97 7.51 0.36
N ILE A 228 19.90 6.98 -0.23
CA ILE A 228 19.25 5.78 0.28
C ILE A 228 20.28 4.63 0.32
N ASN A 229 20.50 4.12 1.53
CA ASN A 229 21.28 2.92 1.73
C ASN A 229 20.33 1.79 2.11
N TYR A 230 20.03 0.95 1.13
CA TYR A 230 19.09 -0.14 1.31
C TYR A 230 19.50 -1.16 2.37
N GLU A 231 20.80 -1.31 2.67
CA GLU A 231 21.28 -2.21 3.73
C GLU A 231 20.98 -1.70 5.15
N ARG A 232 20.74 -0.40 5.31
CA ARG A 232 20.46 0.23 6.61
C ARG A 232 19.04 0.74 6.74
N LEU A 233 18.21 0.47 5.74
CA LEU A 233 16.85 0.99 5.66
C LEU A 233 15.96 0.39 6.77
N VAL A 234 15.48 1.27 7.64
CA VAL A 234 14.49 0.93 8.68
C VAL A 234 13.12 1.49 8.31
N TYR A 235 12.06 0.96 8.93
CA TYR A 235 10.70 1.43 8.62
C TYR A 235 10.51 2.92 8.93
N GLN A 236 11.23 3.47 9.92
CA GLN A 236 11.18 4.92 10.21
C GLN A 236 11.59 5.78 9.01
N ASP A 237 12.51 5.30 8.17
CA ASP A 237 12.91 5.98 6.94
C ASP A 237 11.75 5.97 5.92
N LEU A 238 11.03 4.84 5.84
CA LEU A 238 9.85 4.69 4.98
C LEU A 238 8.67 5.55 5.44
N ASP A 239 8.43 5.63 6.74
CA ASP A 239 7.41 6.48 7.34
C ASP A 239 7.66 7.95 6.99
N GLN A 240 8.92 8.39 7.09
CA GLN A 240 9.32 9.75 6.68
C GLN A 240 9.15 9.97 5.18
N LEU A 241 9.54 9.00 4.34
CA LEU A 241 9.35 9.07 2.89
C LEU A 241 7.86 9.17 2.53
N GLY A 242 7.01 8.31 3.11
CA GLY A 242 5.56 8.33 2.90
C GLY A 242 4.94 9.66 3.30
N ARG A 243 5.28 10.18 4.48
CA ARG A 243 4.75 11.48 4.93
C ARG A 243 5.20 12.65 4.05
N ALA A 244 6.46 12.66 3.61
CA ALA A 244 6.94 13.66 2.67
C ALA A 244 6.20 13.60 1.32
N CYS A 245 5.95 12.39 0.81
CA CYS A 245 5.13 12.17 -0.39
C CYS A 245 3.69 12.68 -0.20
N HIS A 246 3.04 12.35 0.92
CA HIS A 246 1.70 12.82 1.25
C HIS A 246 1.67 14.35 1.35
N GLU A 247 2.61 14.97 2.07
CA GLU A 247 2.69 16.44 2.23
C GLU A 247 2.85 17.14 0.88
N LEU A 248 3.71 16.60 0.01
CA LEU A 248 3.88 17.10 -1.34
C LEU A 248 2.58 17.03 -2.13
N ALA A 249 1.87 15.90 -2.09
CA ALA A 249 0.59 15.74 -2.78
C ALA A 249 -0.52 16.64 -2.23
N SER A 250 -0.58 16.80 -0.91
CA SER A 250 -1.54 17.66 -0.21
C SER A 250 -1.33 19.15 -0.50
N SER A 251 -0.11 19.55 -0.92
CA SER A 251 0.18 20.92 -1.35
C SER A 251 -0.40 21.28 -2.74
N LEU A 252 -0.90 20.31 -3.49
CA LEU A 252 -1.47 20.57 -4.81
C LEU A 252 -2.84 21.24 -4.74
N PRO A 253 -3.14 22.18 -5.66
CA PRO A 253 -4.45 22.80 -5.74
C PRO A 253 -5.51 21.83 -6.28
N SER A 254 -6.78 22.21 -6.17
CA SER A 254 -7.93 21.39 -6.57
C SER A 254 -7.92 20.97 -8.05
N SER A 255 -7.21 21.68 -8.91
CA SER A 255 -7.02 21.32 -10.33
C SER A 255 -6.23 20.01 -10.53
N PHE A 256 -5.55 19.50 -9.49
CA PHE A 256 -4.87 18.21 -9.48
C PHE A 256 -5.49 17.21 -8.50
N SER A 257 -6.79 17.35 -8.21
CA SER A 257 -7.49 16.49 -7.25
C SER A 257 -7.40 15.00 -7.62
N THR A 258 -7.52 14.64 -8.90
CA THR A 258 -7.40 13.26 -9.38
C THR A 258 -6.03 12.67 -9.11
N GLU A 259 -4.96 13.40 -9.47
CA GLU A 259 -3.57 12.97 -9.25
C GLU A 259 -3.28 12.82 -7.76
N ARG A 260 -3.75 13.79 -6.95
CA ARG A 260 -3.61 13.78 -5.49
C ARG A 260 -4.28 12.56 -4.87
N ILE A 261 -5.57 12.37 -5.12
CA ILE A 261 -6.37 11.27 -4.51
C ILE A 261 -5.81 9.91 -4.92
N THR A 262 -5.50 9.72 -6.21
CA THR A 262 -4.98 8.45 -6.73
C THR A 262 -3.64 8.10 -6.09
N PHE A 263 -2.74 9.07 -5.96
CA PHE A 263 -1.44 8.87 -5.35
C PHE A 263 -1.55 8.59 -3.85
N ASP A 264 -2.39 9.34 -3.15
CA ASP A 264 -2.56 9.18 -1.70
C ASP A 264 -3.19 7.83 -1.32
N HIS A 265 -4.19 7.37 -2.07
CA HIS A 265 -4.73 6.01 -1.94
C HIS A 265 -3.67 4.95 -2.25
N SER A 266 -2.85 5.18 -3.27
CA SER A 266 -1.77 4.25 -3.63
C SER A 266 -0.69 4.15 -2.55
N LEU A 267 -0.58 5.17 -1.68
CA LEU A 267 0.40 5.23 -0.59
C LEU A 267 -0.09 4.55 0.70
N ALA A 268 -1.41 4.35 0.85
CA ALA A 268 -2.05 3.73 2.01
C ALA A 268 -1.46 2.36 2.42
N PHE A 269 -0.91 1.61 1.47
CA PHE A 269 -0.30 0.30 1.74
C PHE A 269 0.82 0.35 2.80
N LEU A 270 1.51 1.48 2.95
CA LEU A 270 2.58 1.62 3.95
C LEU A 270 2.06 1.40 5.37
N LYS A 271 0.77 1.66 5.62
CA LYS A 271 0.14 1.66 6.95
C LYS A 271 -1.03 0.67 7.06
N SER A 272 -1.37 -0.03 5.98
CA SER A 272 -2.52 -0.94 5.95
C SER A 272 -2.30 -2.19 6.81
N VAL A 273 -3.19 -2.43 7.79
CA VAL A 273 -3.22 -3.67 8.56
C VAL A 273 -4.11 -4.68 7.82
N GLU A 274 -3.63 -5.91 7.58
CA GLU A 274 -4.36 -6.94 6.81
C GLU A 274 -5.74 -7.27 7.42
N GLU A 275 -5.91 -7.09 8.73
CA GLU A 275 -7.13 -7.43 9.47
C GLU A 275 -8.18 -6.29 9.51
N SER A 276 -7.86 -5.07 9.10
CA SER A 276 -8.71 -3.90 9.41
C SER A 276 -9.81 -3.57 8.39
N GLY A 277 -9.96 -4.33 7.30
CA GLY A 277 -11.06 -4.13 6.34
C GLY A 277 -11.14 -2.67 5.87
N LEU A 278 -10.00 -2.08 5.53
CA LEU A 278 -9.92 -0.68 5.11
C LEU A 278 -10.90 -0.40 3.95
N PRO A 279 -11.59 0.74 3.96
CA PRO A 279 -12.38 1.19 2.82
C PRO A 279 -11.54 1.17 1.54
N ALA A 280 -12.16 0.82 0.40
CA ALA A 280 -11.47 0.77 -0.90
C ALA A 280 -10.86 2.14 -1.32
N ASP A 281 -11.24 3.21 -0.64
CA ASP A 281 -10.87 4.60 -0.80
C ASP A 281 -10.10 5.19 0.40
N ALA A 282 -9.49 4.35 1.25
CA ALA A 282 -8.71 4.85 2.38
C ALA A 282 -7.45 5.62 1.91
N THR A 283 -7.24 6.82 2.46
CA THR A 283 -6.01 7.60 2.25
C THR A 283 -4.85 7.07 3.09
N PHE A 284 -3.64 7.59 2.83
CA PHE A 284 -2.47 7.32 3.67
C PHE A 284 -2.71 7.74 5.13
N ILE A 285 -3.28 8.93 5.35
CA ILE A 285 -3.57 9.42 6.71
C ILE A 285 -4.68 8.61 7.38
N ASP A 286 -5.72 8.21 6.63
CA ASP A 286 -6.75 7.30 7.18
C ASP A 286 -6.14 5.99 7.64
N SER A 287 -5.12 5.51 6.95
CA SER A 287 -4.39 4.29 7.31
C SER A 287 -3.51 4.47 8.55
N CYS A 288 -2.82 5.62 8.70
CA CYS A 288 -2.10 5.97 9.94
C CYS A 288 -3.04 6.03 11.15
N VAL A 289 -4.18 6.69 10.97
CA VAL A 289 -5.22 6.82 11.98
C VAL A 289 -5.80 5.46 12.35
N SER A 290 -6.12 4.63 11.35
CA SER A 290 -6.63 3.27 11.54
C SER A 290 -5.64 2.36 12.25
N LEU A 291 -4.33 2.51 11.98
CA LEU A 291 -3.28 1.80 12.69
C LEU A 291 -3.28 2.15 14.18
N THR A 292 -3.43 3.43 14.54
CA THR A 292 -3.54 3.84 15.94
C THR A 292 -4.80 3.27 16.60
N VAL A 293 -5.94 3.28 15.90
CA VAL A 293 -7.18 2.66 16.39
C VAL A 293 -7.00 1.17 16.64
N HIS A 294 -6.31 0.46 15.74
CA HIS A 294 -5.99 -0.96 15.92
C HIS A 294 -5.17 -1.20 17.20
N HIS A 295 -4.18 -0.36 17.50
CA HIS A 295 -3.41 -0.48 18.74
C HIS A 295 -4.27 -0.21 19.98
N PHE A 296 -5.20 0.73 19.93
CA PHE A 296 -6.18 0.93 21.00
C PHE A 296 -7.09 -0.30 21.19
N GLN A 297 -7.52 -0.96 20.12
CA GLN A 297 -8.31 -2.19 20.20
C GLN A 297 -7.51 -3.35 20.82
N LEU A 298 -6.24 -3.51 20.45
CA LEU A 298 -5.35 -4.49 21.08
C LEU A 298 -5.15 -4.17 22.57
N PHE A 299 -5.00 -2.90 22.91
CA PHE A 299 -4.87 -2.44 24.28
C PHE A 299 -6.14 -2.75 25.09
N GLU A 300 -7.32 -2.36 24.60
CA GLU A 300 -8.62 -2.62 25.21
C GLU A 300 -8.80 -4.11 25.42
N LYS A 301 -8.55 -4.92 24.37
CA LYS A 301 -8.58 -6.37 24.44
C LYS A 301 -7.71 -6.86 25.59
N LYS A 302 -6.41 -6.53 25.61
CA LYS A 302 -5.42 -6.96 26.61
C LYS A 302 -5.80 -6.52 28.04
N ALA A 303 -6.27 -5.29 28.23
CA ALA A 303 -6.72 -4.78 29.52
C ALA A 303 -7.98 -5.52 30.04
N VAL A 304 -8.95 -5.76 29.17
CA VAL A 304 -10.16 -6.52 29.50
C VAL A 304 -9.82 -7.96 29.88
N GLN A 305 -8.87 -8.61 29.19
CA GLN A 305 -8.43 -9.98 29.56
C GLN A 305 -7.86 -10.01 30.97
N TYR A 306 -7.01 -9.03 31.30
CA TYR A 306 -6.38 -8.94 32.61
C TYR A 306 -7.43 -8.76 33.72
N CYS A 307 -8.37 -7.83 33.55
CA CYS A 307 -9.48 -7.60 34.48
C CYS A 307 -10.36 -8.85 34.64
N TYR A 308 -10.69 -9.52 33.55
CA TYR A 308 -11.49 -10.75 33.57
C TYR A 308 -10.79 -11.89 34.32
N GLY A 309 -9.47 -12.05 34.14
CA GLY A 309 -8.69 -13.03 34.88
C GLY A 309 -8.62 -12.74 36.39
N ILE A 310 -8.51 -11.47 36.79
CA ILE A 310 -8.62 -11.06 38.20
C ILE A 310 -10.02 -11.38 38.73
N SER A 311 -11.06 -11.00 37.99
CA SER A 311 -12.46 -11.24 38.36
C SER A 311 -12.74 -12.73 38.62
N ARG A 312 -12.27 -13.61 37.73
CA ARG A 312 -12.36 -15.07 37.88
C ARG A 312 -11.58 -15.59 39.08
N THR A 313 -10.39 -15.07 39.34
CA THR A 313 -9.49 -15.56 40.40
C THR A 313 -9.95 -15.12 41.79
N HIS A 314 -10.51 -13.92 41.91
CA HIS A 314 -10.88 -13.32 43.19
C HIS A 314 -12.39 -13.22 43.46
N GLY A 315 -13.24 -13.63 42.51
CA GLY A 315 -14.70 -13.66 42.68
C GLY A 315 -15.38 -12.30 42.70
N VAL A 316 -14.70 -11.23 42.27
CA VAL A 316 -15.29 -9.87 42.16
C VAL A 316 -15.83 -9.69 40.75
N PRO A 317 -17.10 -9.27 40.56
CA PRO A 317 -17.69 -9.11 39.23
C PRO A 317 -17.04 -7.97 38.46
N PHE A 318 -16.60 -8.24 37.23
CA PHE A 318 -16.16 -7.22 36.27
C PHE A 318 -17.28 -6.97 35.25
N ASN A 319 -18.02 -5.88 35.43
CA ASN A 319 -19.16 -5.53 34.56
C ASN A 319 -18.70 -4.68 33.37
N TYR A 320 -18.18 -5.36 32.34
CA TYR A 320 -17.76 -4.71 31.11
C TYR A 320 -18.65 -5.17 29.93
N PRO A 321 -19.26 -4.26 29.16
CA PRO A 321 -20.29 -4.62 28.18
C PRO A 321 -19.74 -5.40 26.97
N LYS A 322 -18.44 -5.33 26.70
CA LYS A 322 -17.80 -5.97 25.53
C LYS A 322 -16.96 -7.20 25.92
N ILE A 323 -17.37 -7.98 26.93
CA ILE A 323 -16.66 -9.22 27.31
C ILE A 323 -16.82 -10.27 26.20
N PRO A 324 -15.73 -10.73 25.55
CA PRO A 324 -15.86 -11.74 24.51
C PRO A 324 -16.06 -13.15 25.10
N PRO A 325 -16.75 -14.06 24.39
CA PRO A 325 -17.26 -15.32 24.95
C PRO A 325 -16.18 -16.37 25.29
N ASP A 326 -14.99 -16.34 24.65
CA ASP A 326 -14.05 -17.46 24.65
C ASP A 326 -12.78 -17.22 25.51
N TYR A 327 -12.90 -16.46 26.59
CA TYR A 327 -11.74 -15.95 27.32
C TYR A 327 -11.10 -16.93 28.32
N GLN A 328 -9.80 -17.20 28.14
CA GLN A 328 -8.92 -17.85 29.12
C GLN A 328 -7.80 -16.89 29.51
N GLY A 329 -7.55 -16.69 30.81
CA GLY A 329 -6.46 -15.85 31.29
C GLY A 329 -6.15 -16.11 32.76
N SER A 330 -4.86 -16.28 33.07
CA SER A 330 -4.33 -16.24 34.43
C SER A 330 -3.81 -14.82 34.69
N SER A 331 -4.35 -14.15 35.70
CA SER A 331 -3.89 -12.80 36.09
C SER A 331 -3.13 -12.87 37.42
N ASN A 332 -2.01 -12.18 37.50
CA ASN A 332 -1.23 -12.01 38.73
C ASN A 332 -1.37 -10.56 39.23
N LEU A 333 -1.66 -10.38 40.52
CA LEU A 333 -1.76 -9.05 41.15
C LEU A 333 -0.43 -8.29 41.18
N ASP A 334 0.73 -8.97 41.05
CA ASP A 334 2.06 -8.33 41.05
C ASP A 334 2.21 -7.23 39.98
N VAL A 335 1.46 -7.33 38.87
CA VAL A 335 1.49 -6.34 37.78
C VAL A 335 0.34 -5.33 37.84
N LEU A 336 -0.55 -5.40 38.84
CA LEU A 336 -1.74 -4.54 38.98
C LEU A 336 -1.39 -3.05 38.91
N HIS A 337 -0.36 -2.64 39.64
CA HIS A 337 0.09 -1.25 39.67
C HIS A 337 0.53 -0.76 38.28
N SER A 338 1.16 -1.62 37.48
CA SER A 338 1.56 -1.28 36.12
C SER A 338 0.35 -1.14 35.19
N HIS A 339 -0.62 -2.06 35.28
CA HIS A 339 -1.87 -1.97 34.52
C HIS A 339 -2.65 -0.68 34.86
N LEU A 340 -2.83 -0.40 36.15
CA LEU A 340 -3.56 0.77 36.62
C LEU A 340 -2.89 2.08 36.17
N ARG A 341 -1.56 2.15 36.27
CA ARG A 341 -0.79 3.31 35.81
C ARG A 341 -1.02 3.59 34.33
N ILE A 342 -0.89 2.57 33.49
CA ILE A 342 -0.98 2.70 32.02
C ILE A 342 -2.40 3.08 31.58
N VAL A 343 -3.44 2.44 32.14
CA VAL A 343 -4.84 2.79 31.88
C VAL A 343 -5.10 4.26 32.26
N GLY A 344 -4.61 4.68 33.43
CA GLY A 344 -4.74 6.06 33.91
C GLY A 344 -3.99 7.07 33.04
N ASP A 345 -2.77 6.75 32.59
CA ASP A 345 -1.96 7.60 31.72
C ASP A 345 -2.64 7.83 30.36
N ILE A 346 -3.18 6.76 29.76
CA ILE A 346 -3.94 6.84 28.50
C ILE A 346 -5.22 7.67 28.70
N GLY A 347 -5.98 7.41 29.77
CA GLY A 347 -7.23 8.14 30.05
C GLY A 347 -6.99 9.64 30.24
N ARG A 348 -6.01 10.03 31.05
CA ARG A 348 -5.64 11.45 31.23
C ARG A 348 -5.17 12.10 29.94
N SER A 349 -4.38 11.39 29.14
CA SER A 349 -3.86 11.92 27.88
C SER A 349 -4.96 12.11 26.84
N LEU A 350 -5.87 11.15 26.68
CA LEU A 350 -7.03 11.27 25.79
C LEU A 350 -7.96 12.41 26.23
N PHE A 351 -8.18 12.58 27.53
CA PHE A 351 -8.95 13.72 28.05
C PHE A 351 -8.30 15.05 27.68
N ARG A 352 -6.98 15.19 27.86
CA ARG A 352 -6.24 16.40 27.47
C ARG A 352 -6.29 16.67 25.97
N VAL A 353 -6.18 15.63 25.15
CA VAL A 353 -6.35 15.77 23.68
C VAL A 353 -7.75 16.23 23.34
N SER A 354 -8.78 15.67 24.00
CA SER A 354 -10.19 16.07 23.76
C SER A 354 -10.47 17.53 24.08
N ALA A 355 -9.75 18.10 25.06
CA ALA A 355 -9.86 19.49 25.48
C ALA A 355 -8.98 20.46 24.67
N SER A 356 -8.03 19.95 23.88
CA SER A 356 -7.13 20.77 23.06
C SER A 356 -7.78 21.10 21.71
N PRO A 357 -7.44 22.22 21.06
CA PRO A 357 -7.87 22.48 19.68
C PRO A 357 -7.44 21.38 18.69
N ILE A 358 -8.15 21.28 17.57
CA ILE A 358 -7.75 20.44 16.44
C ILE A 358 -6.50 21.07 15.81
N ASP A 359 -5.58 20.24 15.32
CA ASP A 359 -4.30 20.60 14.68
C ASP A 359 -3.21 21.19 15.61
N GLU A 360 -3.48 21.40 16.90
CA GLU A 360 -2.47 21.86 17.86
C GLU A 360 -1.66 20.72 18.51
N ILE A 361 -2.10 19.47 18.34
CA ILE A 361 -1.33 18.33 18.83
C ILE A 361 -0.18 18.07 17.86
N THR A 362 1.03 18.01 18.39
CA THR A 362 2.26 17.76 17.64
C THR A 362 3.08 16.67 18.31
N LYS A 363 4.20 16.28 17.70
CA LYS A 363 5.13 15.29 18.27
C LYS A 363 5.72 15.72 19.63
N SER A 364 5.76 17.03 19.92
CA SER A 364 6.26 17.55 21.21
C SER A 364 5.17 17.62 22.28
N SER A 365 3.90 17.41 21.91
CA SER A 365 2.79 17.40 22.86
C SER A 365 2.89 16.17 23.76
N GLU A 366 3.05 16.43 25.07
CA GLU A 366 3.15 15.37 26.08
C GLU A 366 2.00 14.36 26.03
N PRO A 367 0.71 14.72 25.79
CA PRO A 367 -0.36 13.73 25.67
C PRO A 367 -0.14 12.70 24.55
N ALA A 368 0.38 13.12 23.38
CA ALA A 368 0.64 12.20 22.27
C ALA A 368 1.82 11.26 22.60
N GLN A 369 2.88 11.80 23.21
CA GLN A 369 4.03 11.00 23.65
C GLN A 369 3.64 9.97 24.71
N THR A 370 2.80 10.37 25.67
CA THR A 370 2.31 9.49 26.73
C THR A 370 1.44 8.39 26.15
N ILE A 371 0.52 8.68 25.23
CA ILE A 371 -0.30 7.66 24.54
C ILE A 371 0.60 6.67 23.78
N HIS A 372 1.51 7.17 22.94
CA HIS A 372 2.39 6.31 22.15
C HIS A 372 3.25 5.41 23.04
N SER A 373 3.85 5.97 24.09
CA SER A 373 4.72 5.23 25.01
C SER A 373 3.93 4.20 25.82
N ALA A 374 2.74 4.57 26.31
CA ALA A 374 1.87 3.69 27.06
C ALA A 374 1.40 2.50 26.21
N LEU A 375 0.93 2.75 24.98
CA LEU A 375 0.55 1.68 24.04
C LEU A 375 1.74 0.77 23.69
N SER A 376 2.89 1.36 23.38
CA SER A 376 4.09 0.61 23.00
C SER A 376 4.58 -0.29 24.14
N MET A 377 4.67 0.25 25.35
CA MET A 377 5.09 -0.50 26.53
C MET A 377 4.09 -1.59 26.91
N TYR A 378 2.80 -1.30 26.82
CA TYR A 378 1.77 -2.22 27.25
C TYR A 378 1.58 -3.41 26.30
N LEU A 379 1.67 -3.16 25.00
CA LEU A 379 1.47 -4.17 23.97
C LEU A 379 2.72 -5.02 23.74
N GLY A 380 3.93 -4.45 23.92
CA GLY A 380 5.18 -5.19 23.76
C GLY A 380 5.34 -5.74 22.34
N GLU A 381 5.48 -7.06 22.21
CA GLU A 381 5.62 -7.73 20.91
C GLU A 381 4.37 -7.64 20.02
N MET A 382 3.21 -7.24 20.57
CA MET A 382 1.97 -7.04 19.81
C MET A 382 1.93 -5.69 19.06
N VAL A 383 2.92 -4.81 19.28
CA VAL A 383 3.00 -3.53 18.57
C VAL A 383 3.40 -3.78 17.12
N ASP A 384 2.62 -3.24 16.19
CA ASP A 384 2.99 -3.26 14.77
C ASP A 384 4.28 -2.44 14.59
N HIS A 385 5.28 -3.02 13.93
CA HIS A 385 6.56 -2.35 13.65
C HIS A 385 6.42 -1.03 12.87
N ARG A 386 5.25 -0.80 12.27
CA ARG A 386 4.90 0.39 11.50
C ARG A 386 4.32 1.52 12.33
N PHE A 387 3.95 1.24 13.58
CA PHE A 387 3.33 2.20 14.48
C PHE A 387 4.35 3.22 14.97
N THR A 388 4.04 4.50 14.78
CA THR A 388 4.92 5.60 15.19
C THR A 388 4.16 6.65 15.99
N LEU A 389 4.90 7.50 16.71
CA LEU A 389 4.34 8.64 17.42
C LEU A 389 3.54 9.58 16.51
N GLN A 390 3.92 9.68 15.23
CA GLN A 390 3.22 10.55 14.30
C GLN A 390 1.83 10.01 13.94
N ASP A 391 1.64 8.68 13.94
CA ASP A 391 0.31 8.09 13.78
C ASP A 391 -0.62 8.51 14.93
N VAL A 392 -0.09 8.57 16.16
CA VAL A 392 -0.82 9.06 17.33
C VAL A 392 -1.17 10.53 17.18
N VAL A 393 -0.26 11.36 16.66
CA VAL A 393 -0.54 12.77 16.40
C VAL A 393 -1.69 12.93 15.39
N GLU A 394 -1.68 12.16 14.30
CA GLU A 394 -2.74 12.17 13.28
C GLU A 394 -4.07 11.68 13.83
N PHE A 395 -4.05 10.61 14.62
CA PHE A 395 -5.21 10.15 15.38
C PHE A 395 -5.75 11.25 16.31
N CYS A 396 -4.87 11.93 17.04
CA CYS A 396 -5.23 13.01 17.94
C CYS A 396 -5.79 14.21 17.20
N ASN A 397 -5.41 14.47 15.95
CA ASN A 397 -5.95 15.58 15.16
C ASN A 397 -7.15 15.19 14.28
N CYS A 398 -7.54 13.91 14.23
CA CYS A 398 -8.69 13.43 13.46
C CYS A 398 -10.04 13.90 14.09
N PRO A 399 -10.81 14.79 13.42
CA PRO A 399 -12.03 15.34 14.00
C PRO A 399 -13.13 14.29 14.26
N ASP A 400 -13.27 13.33 13.36
CA ASP A 400 -14.32 12.31 13.44
C ASP A 400 -14.05 11.28 14.54
N LEU A 401 -12.78 10.99 14.85
CA LEU A 401 -12.44 10.12 15.96
C LEU A 401 -12.55 10.81 17.31
N ARG A 402 -12.26 12.12 17.41
CA ARG A 402 -12.47 12.86 18.66
C ARG A 402 -13.90 12.79 19.17
N LYS A 403 -14.89 12.69 18.27
CA LYS A 403 -16.31 12.48 18.63
C LYS A 403 -16.54 11.18 19.41
N LYS A 404 -15.66 10.19 19.26
CA LYS A 404 -15.73 8.88 19.95
C LYS A 404 -14.99 8.85 21.29
N PHE A 405 -14.18 9.86 21.60
CA PHE A 405 -13.36 9.87 22.82
C PHE A 405 -14.18 9.80 24.12
N PRO A 406 -15.34 10.46 24.28
CA PRO A 406 -16.14 10.34 25.49
C PRO A 406 -16.51 8.89 25.82
N SER A 407 -16.90 8.10 24.81
CA SER A 407 -17.20 6.68 24.99
C SER A 407 -15.96 5.88 25.39
N ALA A 408 -14.81 6.15 24.76
CA ALA A 408 -13.57 5.47 25.09
C ALA A 408 -13.08 5.81 26.52
N LEU A 409 -13.25 7.05 26.96
CA LEU A 409 -12.94 7.48 28.33
C LEU A 409 -13.81 6.75 29.37
N GLN A 410 -15.10 6.54 29.08
CA GLN A 410 -15.98 5.76 29.94
C GLN A 410 -15.53 4.30 30.07
N ASP A 411 -15.08 3.69 28.97
CA ASP A 411 -14.54 2.33 28.97
C ASP A 411 -13.26 2.24 29.82
N LEU A 412 -12.36 3.22 29.70
CA LEU A 412 -11.13 3.30 30.50
C LEU A 412 -11.41 3.55 31.99
N GLU A 413 -12.40 4.38 32.31
CA GLU A 413 -12.83 4.61 33.69
C GLU A 413 -13.37 3.33 34.32
N THR A 414 -14.19 2.57 33.57
CA THR A 414 -14.73 1.27 34.02
C THR A 414 -13.60 0.29 34.36
N ILE A 415 -12.58 0.20 33.48
CA ILE A 415 -11.39 -0.63 33.72
C ILE A 415 -10.61 -0.14 34.94
N SER A 416 -10.38 1.18 35.04
CA SER A 416 -9.62 1.79 36.12
C SER A 416 -10.29 1.58 37.49
N SER A 417 -11.59 1.83 37.59
CA SER A 417 -12.35 1.64 38.84
C SER A 417 -12.35 0.19 39.31
N PHE A 418 -12.46 -0.77 38.37
CA PHE A 418 -12.34 -2.19 38.71
C PHE A 418 -10.95 -2.51 39.28
N LEU A 419 -9.87 -2.09 38.63
CA LEU A 419 -8.51 -2.34 39.09
C LEU A 419 -8.21 -1.67 40.44
N GLN A 420 -8.74 -0.47 40.70
CA GLN A 420 -8.58 0.23 41.97
C GLN A 420 -9.19 -0.50 43.16
N SER A 421 -10.27 -1.28 42.94
CA SER A 421 -10.90 -2.06 44.02
C SER A 421 -9.95 -3.07 44.67
N PHE A 422 -8.91 -3.51 43.94
CA PHE A 422 -7.88 -4.43 44.42
C PHE A 422 -6.62 -3.75 44.93
N ASN A 423 -6.46 -2.45 44.71
CA ASN A 423 -5.29 -1.70 45.19
C ASN A 423 -5.44 -1.25 46.66
N ALA A 424 -6.66 -1.31 47.20
CA ALA A 424 -7.00 -0.97 48.58
C ALA A 424 -7.17 -2.19 49.50
N SER A 425 -6.95 -3.40 48.96
CA SER A 425 -6.95 -4.68 49.68
C SER A 425 -5.52 -5.16 49.88
#